data_AF-A0A8C4Q1G0-F1
#
_entry.id   AF-A0A8C4Q1G0-F1
#
_cell.length_a   1.000
_cell.length_b   1.000
_cell.length_c   1.000
_cell.angle_alpha   90.00
_cell.angle_beta   90.00
_cell.angle_gamma   90.00
#
_symmetry.space_group_name_H-M   'P 1'
#
loop_
_entity.id
_entity.type
_entity.pdbx_description
1 polymer ?
#
loop_
_entity_poly.entity_id
_entity_poly.type
_entity_poly.pdbx_seq_one_letter_code
_entity_poly.pdbx_strand_id
1 'polypeptide(L)'
;MLQYKYKEAYQKQKGHHIGAQSLEDDPKLVHSMKVAKMQSHREYKKAYEKQKTEMHLPLDMMDLVSAKKCQSLISSIGYKNIPHEWKFLTDNMSVALAKKAKEILSDSEYKADLEWIREMGWIPLGSLDHKKAQRAAEILSEKKYRQHPSTIEFTSIPDLPDIVQAK
;
A
#
# COMPACT_ATOMS: atom_id res chain seq x y z
N MET A 1 82.98 -5.66 9.85
CA MET A 1 81.82 -4.75 9.94
C MET A 1 80.63 -5.37 10.71
N LEU A 2 80.24 -6.62 10.43
CA LEU A 2 79.15 -7.32 11.13
C LEU A 2 79.39 -7.55 12.63
N GLN A 3 80.60 -7.98 13.01
CA GLN A 3 81.02 -8.20 14.41
C GLN A 3 80.91 -6.93 15.28
N TYR A 4 81.26 -5.77 14.73
CA TYR A 4 81.18 -4.49 15.42
C TYR A 4 79.73 -4.08 15.69
N LYS A 5 78.87 -4.15 14.66
CA LYS A 5 77.43 -3.86 14.78
C LYS A 5 76.74 -4.81 15.79
N TYR A 6 77.14 -6.08 15.83
CA TYR A 6 76.63 -7.06 16.79
C TYR A 6 76.99 -6.69 18.24
N LYS A 7 78.25 -6.36 18.49
CA LYS A 7 78.73 -5.97 19.82
C LYS A 7 78.06 -4.68 20.31
N GLU A 8 77.84 -3.74 19.41
CA GLU A 8 77.16 -2.47 19.70
C GLU A 8 75.68 -2.67 20.05
N ALA A 9 74.96 -3.50 19.29
CA ALA A 9 73.57 -3.86 19.58
C ALA A 9 73.43 -4.63 20.90
N TYR A 10 74.35 -5.57 21.17
CA TYR A 10 74.40 -6.31 22.43
C TYR A 10 74.63 -5.39 23.63
N GLN A 11 75.53 -4.42 23.53
CA GLN A 11 75.74 -3.43 24.59
C GLN A 11 74.53 -2.52 24.77
N LYS A 12 73.86 -2.12 23.69
CA LYS A 12 72.62 -1.33 23.75
C LYS A 12 71.47 -2.10 24.42
N GLN A 13 71.31 -3.40 24.13
CA GLN A 13 70.28 -4.23 24.78
C GLN A 13 70.61 -4.62 26.23
N LYS A 14 71.88 -4.54 26.63
CA LYS A 14 72.31 -4.87 27.99
C LYS A 14 71.64 -3.93 28.99
N GLY A 15 70.83 -4.47 29.89
CA GLY A 15 70.08 -3.70 30.89
C GLY A 15 68.65 -3.31 30.49
N HIS A 16 68.21 -3.64 29.26
CA HIS A 16 66.78 -3.56 28.93
C HIS A 16 66.09 -4.79 29.51
N HIS A 17 65.17 -4.60 30.45
CA HIS A 17 64.34 -5.69 30.95
C HIS A 17 63.50 -6.24 29.79
N ILE A 18 63.81 -7.44 29.31
CA ILE A 18 62.92 -8.23 28.44
C ILE A 18 61.86 -8.81 29.38
N GLY A 19 60.91 -7.98 29.76
CA GLY A 19 59.81 -8.32 30.66
C GLY A 19 58.50 -7.72 30.16
N ALA A 20 57.40 -8.17 30.77
CA ALA A 20 56.08 -7.61 30.55
C ALA A 20 56.07 -6.11 30.92
N GLN A 21 55.60 -5.23 30.03
CA GLN A 21 55.53 -3.78 30.28
C GLN A 21 54.42 -3.48 31.31
N SER A 22 53.37 -4.28 31.30
CA SER A 22 52.27 -4.30 32.25
C SER A 22 52.13 -5.70 32.86
N LEU A 23 51.55 -5.79 34.07
CA LEU A 23 51.25 -7.08 34.70
C LEU A 23 50.26 -7.93 33.87
N GLU A 24 49.55 -7.30 32.92
CA GLU A 24 48.58 -7.93 32.03
C GLU A 24 49.25 -8.64 30.84
N ASP A 25 50.52 -8.32 30.54
CA ASP A 25 51.20 -8.88 29.36
C ASP A 25 51.77 -10.29 29.61
N ASP A 26 51.93 -10.71 30.87
CA ASP A 26 52.35 -12.08 31.20
C ASP A 26 51.14 -12.96 31.58
N PRO A 27 50.76 -13.93 30.75
CA PRO A 27 49.62 -14.80 31.01
C PRO A 27 49.76 -15.61 32.30
N LYS A 28 50.98 -15.92 32.75
CA LYS A 28 51.20 -16.64 34.03
C LYS A 28 50.92 -15.74 35.22
N LEU A 29 51.32 -14.47 35.16
CA LEU A 29 51.06 -13.49 36.22
C LEU A 29 49.57 -13.11 36.26
N VAL A 30 48.91 -13.01 35.11
CA VAL A 30 47.45 -12.82 35.06
C VAL A 30 46.73 -14.01 35.67
N HIS A 31 47.16 -15.23 35.37
CA HIS A 31 46.58 -16.44 35.96
C HIS A 31 46.77 -16.48 37.47
N SER A 32 47.97 -16.22 37.99
CA SER A 32 48.25 -16.23 39.42
C SER A 32 47.43 -15.17 40.17
N MET A 33 47.26 -13.98 39.59
CA MET A 33 46.35 -12.96 40.13
C MET A 33 44.90 -13.42 40.19
N LYS A 34 44.38 -14.09 39.15
CA LYS A 34 43.01 -14.63 39.14
C LYS A 34 42.83 -15.70 40.22
N VAL A 35 43.82 -16.57 40.40
CA VAL A 35 43.80 -17.59 41.46
C VAL A 35 43.81 -16.93 42.85
N ALA A 36 44.65 -15.92 43.07
CA ALA A 36 44.69 -15.18 44.33
C ALA A 36 43.37 -14.46 44.64
N LYS A 37 42.73 -13.87 43.62
CA LYS A 37 41.39 -13.28 43.71
C LYS A 37 40.33 -14.32 44.10
N MET A 38 40.34 -15.48 43.46
CA MET A 38 39.43 -16.58 43.76
C MET A 38 39.60 -17.12 45.19
N GLN A 39 40.84 -17.14 45.71
CA GLN A 39 41.14 -17.54 47.09
C GLN A 39 40.73 -16.47 48.13
N SER A 40 40.42 -15.24 47.70
CA SER A 40 40.05 -14.17 48.61
C SER A 40 38.66 -14.39 49.21
N HIS A 41 38.60 -14.57 50.52
CA HIS A 41 37.35 -14.71 51.27
C HIS A 41 36.39 -13.53 51.08
N ARG A 42 36.92 -12.32 50.88
CA ARG A 42 36.12 -11.11 50.63
C ARG A 42 35.42 -11.18 49.29
N GLU A 43 36.14 -11.57 48.24
CA GLU A 43 35.57 -11.70 46.89
C GLU A 43 34.58 -12.85 46.83
N TYR A 44 34.89 -13.97 47.49
CA TYR A 44 33.95 -15.07 47.67
C TYR A 44 32.62 -14.62 48.29
N LYS A 45 32.67 -13.91 49.43
CA LYS A 45 31.47 -13.43 50.12
C LYS A 45 30.66 -12.47 49.24
N LYS A 46 31.34 -11.56 48.53
CA LYS A 46 30.69 -10.63 47.59
C LYS A 46 29.97 -11.36 46.45
N ALA A 47 30.61 -12.37 45.85
CA ALA A 47 30.01 -13.18 44.79
C ALA A 47 28.81 -13.99 45.31
N TYR A 48 28.95 -14.58 46.50
CA TYR A 48 27.87 -15.32 47.16
C TYR A 48 26.65 -14.44 47.46
N GLU A 49 26.86 -13.23 47.99
CA GLU A 49 25.77 -12.30 48.27
C GLU A 49 25.01 -11.86 47.01
N LYS A 50 25.69 -11.80 45.87
CA LYS A 50 25.08 -11.51 44.57
C LYS A 50 24.28 -12.71 44.05
N GLN A 51 24.85 -13.91 44.12
CA GLN A 51 24.26 -15.11 43.54
C GLN A 51 23.19 -15.77 44.41
N LYS A 52 23.18 -15.56 45.73
CA LYS A 52 22.20 -16.21 46.63
C LYS A 52 20.73 -15.90 46.29
N THR A 53 20.49 -14.77 45.59
CA THR A 53 19.16 -14.37 45.12
C THR A 53 18.88 -14.81 43.69
N GLU A 54 19.91 -15.18 42.94
CA GLU A 54 19.81 -15.65 41.56
C GLU A 54 19.43 -17.14 41.59
N MET A 55 18.13 -17.43 41.54
CA MET A 55 17.63 -18.80 41.44
C MET A 55 17.57 -19.23 39.97
N HIS A 56 18.43 -20.16 39.58
CA HIS A 56 18.40 -20.78 38.26
C HIS A 56 17.58 -22.08 38.33
N LEU A 57 16.28 -21.97 38.07
CA LEU A 57 15.42 -23.13 37.91
C LEU A 57 15.36 -23.53 36.43
N PRO A 58 15.55 -24.83 36.09
CA PRO A 58 15.36 -25.28 34.73
C PRO A 58 13.88 -25.10 34.34
N LEU A 59 13.64 -24.72 33.08
CA LEU A 59 12.29 -24.40 32.60
C LEU A 59 11.33 -25.60 32.66
N ASP A 60 11.89 -26.81 32.60
CA ASP A 60 11.14 -28.07 32.52
C ASP A 60 10.82 -28.69 33.89
N MET A 61 10.94 -27.90 34.97
CA MET A 61 10.53 -28.34 36.31
C MET A 61 9.01 -28.48 36.39
N MET A 62 8.55 -29.64 36.87
CA MET A 62 7.13 -29.96 36.99
C MET A 62 6.33 -28.89 37.77
N ASP A 63 6.92 -28.34 38.83
CA ASP A 63 6.29 -27.30 39.66
C ASP A 63 6.09 -25.98 38.92
N LEU A 64 7.03 -25.59 38.05
CA LEU A 64 6.90 -24.38 37.25
C LEU A 64 5.86 -24.57 36.14
N VAL A 65 5.87 -25.73 35.49
CA VAL A 65 4.90 -26.07 34.45
C VAL A 65 3.49 -26.13 35.04
N SER A 66 3.31 -26.74 36.21
CA SER A 66 2.01 -26.81 36.90
C SER A 66 1.54 -25.43 37.35
N ALA A 67 2.41 -24.63 37.97
CA ALA A 67 2.10 -23.26 38.37
C ALA A 67 1.68 -22.39 37.18
N LYS A 68 2.38 -22.48 36.05
CA LYS A 68 2.05 -21.75 34.82
C LYS A 68 0.68 -22.14 34.27
N LYS A 69 0.34 -23.43 34.28
CA LYS A 69 -0.99 -23.92 33.90
C LYS A 69 -2.06 -23.39 34.85
N CYS A 70 -1.85 -23.49 36.16
CA CYS A 70 -2.77 -22.93 37.15
C CYS A 70 -2.98 -21.42 36.98
N GLN A 71 -1.91 -20.66 36.75
CA GLN A 71 -2.00 -19.22 36.49
C GLN A 71 -2.82 -18.92 35.23
N SER A 72 -2.64 -19.69 34.15
CA SER A 72 -3.43 -19.51 32.94
C SER A 72 -4.93 -19.78 33.16
N LEU A 73 -5.26 -20.80 33.97
CA LEU A 73 -6.64 -21.15 34.31
C LEU A 73 -7.30 -20.10 35.23
N ILE A 74 -6.54 -19.56 36.19
CA ILE A 74 -7.01 -18.52 37.12
C ILE A 74 -7.14 -17.17 36.41
N SER A 75 -6.27 -16.91 35.43
CA SER A 75 -6.27 -15.64 34.71
C SER A 75 -7.52 -15.51 33.84
N SER A 76 -8.32 -14.48 34.10
CA SER A 76 -9.45 -14.09 33.23
C SER A 76 -9.00 -13.27 32.01
N ILE A 77 -7.69 -13.19 31.76
CA ILE A 77 -7.05 -12.40 30.70
C ILE A 77 -7.56 -12.82 29.31
N GLY A 78 -7.77 -14.12 29.07
CA GLY A 78 -8.36 -14.60 27.82
C GLY A 78 -9.88 -14.42 27.72
N TYR A 79 -10.58 -14.26 28.85
CA TYR A 79 -12.04 -14.15 28.90
C TYR A 79 -12.52 -12.72 28.64
N LYS A 80 -11.81 -11.71 29.16
CA LYS A 80 -12.10 -10.30 28.92
C LYS A 80 -11.38 -9.79 27.67
N ASN A 81 -11.70 -10.36 26.51
CA ASN A 81 -11.31 -9.74 25.25
C ASN A 81 -12.30 -8.61 24.99
N ILE A 82 -12.04 -7.42 25.55
CA ILE A 82 -12.88 -6.24 25.32
C ILE A 82 -12.55 -5.76 23.91
N PRO A 83 -13.43 -5.92 22.91
CA PRO A 83 -13.18 -5.33 21.61
C PRO A 83 -13.17 -3.81 21.79
N HIS A 84 -12.02 -3.18 21.64
CA HIS A 84 -11.90 -1.72 21.60
C HIS A 84 -12.48 -1.11 20.31
N GLU A 85 -12.95 -1.95 19.38
CA GLU A 85 -13.60 -1.53 18.15
C GLU A 85 -15.10 -1.85 18.21
N TRP A 86 -15.93 -0.81 18.18
CA TRP A 86 -17.35 -0.97 17.88
C TRP A 86 -17.55 -1.06 16.37
N LYS A 87 -17.83 -2.26 15.86
CA LYS A 87 -18.28 -2.45 14.47
C LYS A 87 -19.80 -2.48 14.48
N PHE A 88 -20.43 -1.58 13.73
CA PHE A 88 -21.87 -1.68 13.50
C PHE A 88 -22.15 -2.96 12.69
N LEU A 89 -23.23 -3.66 13.05
CA LEU A 89 -23.76 -4.77 12.26
C LEU A 89 -24.12 -4.25 10.86
N THR A 90 -23.92 -5.09 9.84
CA THR A 90 -24.19 -4.75 8.44
C THR A 90 -25.67 -4.42 8.17
N ASP A 91 -26.57 -4.91 9.02
CA ASP A 91 -28.02 -4.68 8.98
C ASP A 91 -28.48 -3.51 9.88
N ASN A 92 -27.55 -2.67 10.38
CA ASN A 92 -27.94 -1.55 11.22
C ASN A 92 -28.63 -0.46 10.40
N MET A 93 -29.94 -0.29 10.63
CA MET A 93 -30.78 0.69 9.94
C MET A 93 -30.25 2.12 10.01
N SER A 94 -29.61 2.51 11.12
CA SER A 94 -29.06 3.88 11.25
C SER A 94 -27.93 4.14 10.25
N VAL A 95 -27.07 3.15 10.03
CA VAL A 95 -25.98 3.20 9.05
C VAL A 95 -26.53 3.21 7.63
N ALA A 96 -27.54 2.39 7.36
CA ALA A 96 -28.21 2.37 6.06
C ALA A 96 -28.86 3.72 5.72
N LEU A 97 -29.54 4.34 6.69
CA LEU A 97 -30.15 5.67 6.52
C LEU A 97 -29.09 6.76 6.32
N ALA A 98 -27.99 6.73 7.09
CA ALA A 98 -26.90 7.69 6.94
C ALA A 98 -26.22 7.60 5.57
N LYS A 99 -26.04 6.39 5.03
CA LYS A 99 -25.51 6.18 3.67
C LYS A 99 -26.43 6.78 2.62
N LYS A 100 -27.73 6.45 2.68
CA LYS A 100 -28.73 7.01 1.76
C LYS A 100 -28.80 8.54 1.82
N ALA A 101 -28.76 9.11 3.03
CA ALA A 101 -28.74 10.56 3.20
C ALA A 101 -27.49 11.20 2.58
N LYS A 102 -26.33 10.53 2.67
CA LYS A 102 -25.08 10.98 2.05
C LYS A 102 -25.16 10.90 0.53
N GLU A 103 -25.67 9.79 -0.02
CA GLU A 103 -25.85 9.62 -1.47
C GLU A 103 -26.72 10.75 -2.04
N ILE A 104 -27.86 11.04 -1.40
CA ILE A 104 -28.75 12.14 -1.79
C ILE A 104 -28.07 13.51 -1.72
N LEU A 105 -27.19 13.71 -0.74
CA LEU A 105 -26.45 14.97 -0.56
C LEU A 105 -25.22 15.08 -1.47
N SER A 106 -24.78 13.98 -2.09
CA SER A 106 -23.50 13.91 -2.78
C SER A 106 -23.57 14.59 -4.15
N ASP A 107 -23.03 15.81 -4.24
CA ASP A 107 -22.91 16.55 -5.49
C ASP A 107 -22.17 15.79 -6.60
N SER A 108 -21.24 14.90 -6.24
CA SER A 108 -20.51 14.09 -7.22
C SER A 108 -21.39 13.03 -7.86
N GLU A 109 -22.22 12.36 -7.05
CA GLU A 109 -23.18 11.36 -7.54
C GLU A 109 -24.26 12.03 -8.38
N TYR A 110 -24.78 13.17 -7.91
CA TYR A 110 -25.73 13.99 -8.67
C TYR A 110 -25.20 14.39 -10.06
N LYS A 111 -23.93 14.81 -10.15
CA LYS A 111 -23.32 15.19 -11.43
C LYS A 111 -23.05 13.98 -12.32
N ALA A 112 -22.61 12.86 -11.76
CA ALA A 112 -22.42 11.61 -12.49
C ALA A 112 -23.73 11.13 -13.12
N ASP A 113 -24.84 11.21 -12.38
CA ASP A 113 -26.19 10.89 -12.87
C ASP A 113 -26.68 11.83 -13.99
N LEU A 114 -26.00 12.95 -14.26
CA LEU A 114 -26.32 13.85 -15.37
C LEU A 114 -25.36 13.68 -16.57
N GLU A 115 -24.29 12.90 -16.43
CA GLU A 115 -23.31 12.70 -17.50
C GLU A 115 -23.93 12.02 -18.73
N TRP A 116 -24.90 11.13 -18.55
CA TRP A 116 -25.61 10.49 -19.67
C TRP A 116 -26.43 11.48 -20.51
N ILE A 117 -26.89 12.58 -19.92
CA ILE A 117 -27.61 13.64 -20.64
C ILE A 117 -26.64 14.57 -21.35
N ARG A 118 -25.43 14.76 -20.80
CA ARG A 118 -24.39 15.62 -21.39
C ARG A 118 -23.99 15.16 -22.80
N GLU A 119 -23.97 13.85 -23.04
CA GLU A 119 -23.66 13.25 -24.35
C GLU A 119 -24.88 13.12 -25.27
N MET A 120 -26.08 13.31 -24.74
CA MET A 120 -27.32 13.40 -25.53
C MET A 120 -27.35 14.75 -26.26
N GLY A 121 -26.58 14.85 -27.34
CA GLY A 121 -26.54 16.04 -28.18
C GLY A 121 -27.94 16.39 -28.70
N TRP A 122 -28.35 17.64 -28.56
CA TRP A 122 -29.52 18.14 -29.26
C TRP A 122 -29.25 18.16 -30.76
N ILE A 123 -29.89 17.27 -31.50
CA ILE A 123 -29.78 17.21 -32.96
C ILE A 123 -30.91 18.08 -33.54
N PRO A 124 -30.61 19.22 -34.20
CA PRO A 124 -31.65 20.10 -34.76
C PRO A 124 -32.30 19.52 -36.04
N LEU A 125 -31.86 18.35 -36.50
CA LEU A 125 -32.37 17.65 -37.67
C LEU A 125 -33.87 17.37 -37.50
N GLY A 126 -34.70 17.93 -38.38
CA GLY A 126 -36.16 17.81 -38.31
C GLY A 126 -36.88 18.82 -37.41
N SER A 127 -36.16 19.71 -36.73
CA SER A 127 -36.76 20.87 -36.05
C SER A 127 -37.51 21.76 -37.05
N LEU A 128 -38.48 22.55 -36.56
CA LEU A 128 -39.26 23.46 -37.41
C LEU A 128 -38.33 24.41 -38.20
N ASP A 129 -37.31 24.95 -37.55
CA ASP A 129 -36.38 25.89 -38.18
C ASP A 129 -35.47 25.19 -39.18
N HIS A 130 -35.02 23.96 -38.89
CA HIS A 130 -34.31 23.15 -39.87
C HIS A 130 -35.15 22.86 -41.11
N LYS A 131 -36.43 22.48 -40.94
CA LYS A 131 -37.36 22.24 -42.05
C LYS A 131 -37.65 23.51 -42.84
N LYS A 132 -37.82 24.66 -42.17
CA LYS A 132 -37.99 25.97 -42.82
C LYS A 132 -36.75 26.33 -43.65
N ALA A 133 -35.55 26.18 -43.10
CA ALA A 133 -34.30 26.46 -43.79
C ALA A 133 -34.09 25.51 -44.99
N GLN A 134 -34.37 24.21 -44.82
CA GLN A 134 -34.32 23.23 -45.90
C GLN A 134 -35.25 23.65 -47.03
N ARG A 135 -36.53 23.92 -46.72
CA ARG A 135 -37.52 24.33 -47.72
C ARG A 135 -37.14 25.63 -48.42
N ALA A 136 -36.63 26.62 -47.69
CA ALA A 136 -36.14 27.87 -48.28
C ALA A 136 -34.96 27.62 -49.25
N ALA A 137 -34.02 26.74 -48.88
CA ALA A 137 -32.92 26.34 -49.76
C ALA A 137 -33.40 25.61 -51.02
N GLU A 138 -34.45 24.79 -50.92
CA GLU A 138 -35.07 24.15 -52.09
C GLU A 138 -35.71 25.15 -53.03
N ILE A 139 -36.44 26.12 -52.49
CA ILE A 139 -37.09 27.20 -53.26
C ILE A 139 -36.05 28.06 -53.97
N LEU A 140 -34.92 28.36 -53.31
CA LEU A 140 -33.82 29.15 -53.89
C LEU A 140 -32.96 28.36 -54.87
N SER A 141 -33.09 27.03 -54.94
CA SER A 141 -32.22 26.19 -55.77
C SER A 141 -32.61 26.27 -57.25
N GLU A 142 -31.79 26.96 -58.05
CA GLU A 142 -31.99 27.04 -59.51
C GLU A 142 -32.03 25.67 -60.18
N LYS A 143 -31.22 24.71 -59.71
CA LYS A 143 -31.18 23.33 -60.22
C LYS A 143 -32.50 22.58 -60.00
N LYS A 144 -33.19 22.84 -58.88
CA LYS A 144 -34.51 22.24 -58.62
C LYS A 144 -35.61 23.00 -59.36
N TYR A 145 -35.46 24.31 -59.54
CA TYR A 145 -36.43 25.15 -60.24
C TYR A 145 -36.45 24.93 -61.75
N ARG A 146 -35.29 24.76 -62.39
CA ARG A 146 -35.16 24.53 -63.85
C ARG A 146 -34.85 23.06 -64.13
N GLN A 147 -35.77 22.37 -64.77
CA GLN A 147 -35.50 21.04 -65.32
C GLN A 147 -34.96 21.17 -66.74
N HIS A 148 -33.84 20.50 -67.02
CA HIS A 148 -33.30 20.46 -68.37
C HIS A 148 -34.21 19.56 -69.25
N PRO A 149 -34.49 19.92 -70.51
CA PRO A 149 -35.38 19.13 -71.37
C PRO A 149 -34.98 17.67 -71.55
N SER A 150 -33.69 17.34 -71.36
CA SER A 150 -33.20 15.95 -71.40
C SER A 150 -33.68 15.08 -70.23
N THR A 151 -34.22 15.67 -69.16
CA THR A 151 -34.70 14.94 -67.97
C THR A 151 -36.12 14.40 -68.17
N ILE A 152 -36.88 14.94 -69.11
CA ILE A 152 -38.25 14.53 -69.39
C ILE A 152 -38.21 13.51 -70.54
N GLU A 153 -38.55 12.25 -70.25
CA GLU A 153 -38.72 11.24 -71.28
C GLU A 153 -39.99 11.54 -72.11
N PHE A 154 -39.88 11.44 -73.43
CA PHE A 154 -41.02 11.63 -74.32
C PHE A 154 -41.99 10.46 -74.19
N THR A 155 -43.21 10.73 -73.71
CA THR A 155 -44.32 9.79 -73.74
C THR A 155 -45.35 10.27 -74.77
N SER A 156 -45.59 9.46 -75.81
CA SER A 156 -46.64 9.77 -76.78
C SER A 156 -48.00 9.61 -76.12
N ILE A 157 -48.86 10.62 -76.24
CA ILE A 157 -50.23 10.56 -75.75
C ILE A 157 -51.00 9.52 -76.59
N PRO A 158 -51.60 8.49 -75.97
CA PRO A 158 -52.25 7.40 -76.72
C PRO A 158 -53.51 7.85 -77.47
N ASP A 159 -54.22 8.87 -76.95
CA ASP A 159 -55.48 9.36 -77.51
C ASP A 159 -55.29 10.67 -78.27
N LEU A 160 -54.55 10.62 -79.38
CA LEU A 160 -54.58 11.72 -80.33
C LEU A 160 -55.97 11.78 -81.00
N PRO A 161 -56.58 12.97 -81.15
CA PRO A 161 -57.93 13.10 -81.72
C PRO A 161 -58.05 12.48 -83.12
N ASP A 162 -56.97 12.48 -83.92
CA ASP A 162 -56.93 11.82 -85.22
C ASP A 162 -57.05 10.29 -85.14
N ILE A 163 -56.50 9.67 -84.08
CA ILE A 163 -56.59 8.23 -83.83
C ILE A 163 -58.00 7.86 -83.34
N VAL A 164 -58.64 8.74 -82.56
CA VAL A 164 -60.00 8.54 -82.03
C VAL A 164 -61.06 8.75 -83.11
N GLN A 165 -60.85 9.69 -84.05
CA GLN A 165 -61.77 9.97 -85.15
C GLN A 165 -61.65 9.01 -86.35
N ALA A 166 -60.55 8.25 -86.44
CA ALA A 166 -60.31 7.28 -87.52
C ALA A 166 -60.93 5.88 -87.25
N LYS A 167 -61.68 5.70 -86.16
CA LYS A 167 -62.28 4.43 -85.76
C LYS A 167 -63.78 4.35 -86.04
#